data_AF-A0A6P5RT22-F1
#
_entry.id   AF-A0A6P5RT22-F1
#
_cell.length_a   1.000
_cell.length_b   1.000
_cell.length_c   1.000
_cell.angle_alpha   90.00
_cell.angle_beta   90.00
_cell.angle_gamma   90.00
#
_symmetry.space_group_name_H-M   'P 1'
#
loop_
_entity.id
_entity.type
_entity.pdbx_description
1 polymer ?
#
loop_
_entity_poly.entity_id
_entity_poly.type
_entity_poly.pdbx_seq_one_letter_code
_entity_poly.pdbx_strand_id
1 'polypeptide(L)'
;MSSSEQELEEQLKETGNSLLNTPSATDELLKLLDDANDLLDNVEQGPPRSMQDALLPLMKALISNELLRHSDVDVKLSVASCLTQITRITAPDAPYDDERMKV
;
A
#
# COMPACT_ATOMS: atom_id res chain seq x y z
N MET A 1 -4.19 -8.79 -20.53
CA MET A 1 -3.84 -9.03 -19.13
C MET A 1 -3.91 -10.51 -18.89
N SER A 2 -2.90 -11.06 -18.23
CA SER A 2 -2.87 -12.47 -17.82
C SER A 2 -3.80 -12.69 -16.63
N SER A 3 -4.21 -13.95 -16.39
CA SER A 3 -5.03 -14.30 -15.22
C SER A 3 -4.35 -13.90 -13.90
N SER A 4 -3.02 -13.97 -13.84
CA SER A 4 -2.23 -13.63 -12.64
C SER A 4 -2.19 -12.12 -12.38
N GLU A 5 -2.13 -11.29 -13.42
CA GLU A 5 -2.20 -9.82 -13.26
C GLU A 5 -3.57 -9.39 -12.72
N GLN A 6 -4.65 -10.02 -13.19
CA GLN A 6 -6.00 -9.72 -12.73
C GLN A 6 -6.21 -10.11 -11.26
N GLU A 7 -5.69 -11.28 -10.86
CA GLU A 7 -5.73 -11.74 -9.48
C GLU A 7 -4.93 -10.80 -8.56
N LEU A 8 -3.74 -10.36 -8.99
CA LEU A 8 -2.94 -9.40 -8.24
C LEU A 8 -3.66 -8.06 -8.06
N GLU A 9 -4.33 -7.54 -9.10
CA GLU A 9 -5.14 -6.32 -9.01
C GLU A 9 -6.29 -6.46 -8.00
N GLU A 10 -6.99 -7.60 -8.01
CA GLU A 10 -8.08 -7.87 -7.10
C GLU A 10 -7.60 -7.93 -5.64
N GLN A 11 -6.50 -8.66 -5.40
CA GLN A 11 -5.89 -8.78 -4.08
C GLN A 11 -5.40 -7.43 -3.54
N LEU A 12 -4.72 -6.61 -4.36
CA LEU A 12 -4.27 -5.28 -3.96
C LEU A 12 -5.45 -4.38 -3.57
N LYS A 13 -6.54 -4.46 -4.34
CA LYS A 13 -7.75 -3.68 -4.08
C LYS A 13 -8.43 -4.13 -2.79
N GLU A 14 -8.55 -5.44 -2.55
CA GLU A 14 -9.17 -6.00 -1.34
C GLU A 14 -8.35 -5.69 -0.09
N THR A 15 -7.04 -5.90 -0.13
CA THR A 15 -6.12 -5.57 0.97
C THR A 15 -6.14 -4.08 1.27
N GLY A 16 -6.09 -3.22 0.24
CA GLY A 16 -6.20 -1.78 0.41
C GLY A 16 -7.53 -1.34 1.03
N ASN A 17 -8.66 -1.95 0.64
CA ASN A 17 -9.96 -1.67 1.25
C ASN A 17 -10.04 -2.17 2.70
N SER A 18 -9.42 -3.30 3.01
CA SER A 18 -9.34 -3.82 4.38
C SER A 18 -8.56 -2.87 5.28
N LEU A 19 -7.43 -2.35 4.80
CA LEU A 19 -6.62 -1.36 5.51
C LEU A 19 -7.34 -0.01 5.68
N LEU A 20 -8.20 0.40 4.73
CA LEU A 20 -9.02 1.62 4.87
C LEU A 20 -10.07 1.52 5.99
N ASN A 21 -10.53 0.31 6.30
CA ASN A 21 -11.50 0.08 7.38
C ASN A 21 -10.82 -0.11 8.75
N THR A 22 -9.49 0.05 8.81
CA THR A 22 -8.56 -0.17 9.91
C THR A 22 -8.94 -1.27 10.91
N PRO A 23 -8.26 -2.44 10.88
CA PRO A 23 -8.44 -3.49 11.87
C PRO A 23 -8.23 -2.97 13.30
N SER A 24 -9.09 -3.40 14.22
CA SER A 24 -8.98 -3.00 15.64
C SER A 24 -7.83 -3.67 16.38
N ALA A 25 -7.37 -4.83 15.89
CA ALA A 25 -6.28 -5.59 16.50
C ALA A 25 -4.95 -5.32 15.78
N THR A 26 -3.90 -5.04 16.54
CA THR A 26 -2.56 -4.75 16.00
C THR A 26 -1.99 -5.91 15.21
N ASP A 27 -2.16 -7.16 15.67
CA ASP A 27 -1.65 -8.34 14.96
C ASP A 27 -2.34 -8.54 13.60
N GLU A 28 -3.64 -8.24 13.50
CA GLU A 28 -4.38 -8.30 12.25
C GLU A 28 -3.94 -7.20 11.28
N LEU A 29 -3.69 -6.00 11.82
CA LEU A 29 -3.16 -4.87 11.05
C LEU A 29 -1.77 -5.17 10.50
N LEU A 30 -0.86 -5.71 11.33
CA LEU A 30 0.49 -6.09 10.91
C LEU A 30 0.43 -7.13 9.79
N LYS A 31 -0.39 -8.17 9.96
CA LYS A 31 -0.58 -9.19 8.92
C LYS A 31 -1.06 -8.58 7.59
N LEU A 32 -2.03 -7.67 7.63
CA LEU A 32 -2.52 -6.99 6.43
C LEU A 32 -1.46 -6.09 5.77
N LEU A 33 -0.58 -5.47 6.56
CA LEU A 33 0.53 -4.67 6.04
C LEU A 33 1.62 -5.55 5.41
N ASP A 34 1.90 -6.71 6.00
CA ASP A 34 2.84 -7.70 5.43
C ASP A 34 2.29 -8.26 4.12
N ASP A 35 1.01 -8.68 4.10
CA ASP A 35 0.31 -9.12 2.89
C ASP A 35 0.34 -8.01 1.80
N ALA A 36 0.12 -6.75 2.19
CA ALA A 36 0.22 -5.62 1.26
C ALA A 36 1.64 -5.46 0.69
N ASN A 37 2.67 -5.58 1.52
CA ASN A 37 4.05 -5.45 1.09
C ASN A 37 4.43 -6.56 0.09
N ASP A 38 4.04 -7.80 0.37
CA ASP A 38 4.28 -8.96 -0.51
C ASP A 38 3.59 -8.79 -1.88
N LEU A 39 2.35 -8.26 -1.90
CA LEU A 39 1.66 -7.94 -3.15
C LEU A 39 2.38 -6.82 -3.92
N LEU A 40 2.82 -5.77 -3.23
CA LEU A 40 3.53 -4.64 -3.84
C LEU A 40 4.88 -5.04 -4.44
N ASP A 41 5.58 -6.01 -3.86
CA ASP A 41 6.83 -6.55 -4.41
C ASP A 41 6.64 -7.17 -5.81
N ASN A 42 5.44 -7.68 -6.10
CA ASN A 42 5.09 -8.27 -7.39
C ASN A 42 4.60 -7.27 -8.44
N VAL A 43 4.53 -5.97 -8.11
CA VAL A 43 4.13 -4.92 -9.05
C VAL A 43 5.38 -4.32 -9.71
N GLU A 44 5.38 -4.25 -11.04
CA GLU A 44 6.46 -3.61 -11.79
C GLU A 44 6.36 -2.07 -11.73
N GLN A 45 7.47 -1.41 -12.02
CA GLN A 45 7.52 0.05 -12.13
C GLN A 45 6.72 0.54 -13.36
N GLY A 46 5.94 1.61 -13.19
CA GLY A 46 5.09 2.17 -14.25
C GLY A 46 3.99 1.21 -14.72
N PRO A 47 3.19 0.62 -13.82
CA PRO A 47 2.23 -0.42 -14.19
C PRO A 47 1.06 0.15 -15.01
N PRO A 48 0.27 -0.70 -15.69
CA PRO A 48 -0.89 -0.25 -16.46
C PRO A 48 -1.92 0.46 -15.58
N ARG A 49 -2.79 1.26 -16.21
CA ARG A 49 -3.77 2.09 -15.48
C ARG A 49 -4.69 1.28 -14.56
N SER A 50 -5.09 0.06 -14.95
CA SER A 50 -5.91 -0.82 -14.12
C SER A 50 -5.23 -1.16 -12.79
N MET A 51 -3.93 -1.47 -12.83
CA MET A 51 -3.12 -1.74 -11.64
C MET A 51 -2.93 -0.47 -10.81
N GLN A 52 -2.70 0.69 -11.44
CA GLN A 52 -2.65 1.96 -10.72
C GLN A 52 -3.97 2.24 -9.98
N ASP A 53 -5.11 1.98 -10.62
CA ASP A 53 -6.43 2.12 -10.01
C ASP A 53 -6.63 1.12 -8.85
N ALA A 54 -6.10 -0.10 -8.97
CA ALA A 54 -6.11 -1.11 -7.91
C ALA A 54 -5.26 -0.72 -6.68
N LEU A 55 -4.17 0.03 -6.88
CA LEU A 55 -3.30 0.53 -5.80
C LEU A 55 -3.92 1.69 -5.01
N LEU A 56 -4.90 2.42 -5.57
CA LEU A 56 -5.45 3.63 -4.96
C LEU A 56 -6.00 3.45 -3.53
N PRO A 57 -6.78 2.39 -3.20
CA PRO A 57 -7.26 2.18 -1.83
C PRO A 57 -6.10 2.02 -0.84
N LEU A 58 -5.10 1.22 -1.21
CA LEU A 58 -3.92 0.97 -0.40
C LEU A 58 -3.09 2.25 -0.19
N MET A 59 -2.82 2.99 -1.28
CA MET A 59 -2.11 4.26 -1.22
C MET A 59 -2.79 5.28 -0.30
N LYS A 60 -4.14 5.30 -0.26
CA LYS A 60 -4.91 6.17 0.64
C LYS A 60 -4.86 5.71 2.09
N ALA A 61 -4.91 4.40 2.34
CA ALA A 61 -4.82 3.84 3.69
C ALA A 61 -3.46 4.17 4.34
N LEU A 62 -2.37 3.94 3.61
CA LEU A 62 -0.99 4.09 4.11
C LEU A 62 -0.65 5.52 4.56
N ILE A 63 -1.31 6.53 4.00
CA ILE A 63 -1.11 7.94 4.39
C ILE A 63 -2.13 8.43 5.43
N SER A 64 -2.97 7.54 5.96
CA SER A 64 -3.90 7.90 7.03
C SER A 64 -3.14 8.24 8.31
N ASN A 65 -3.66 9.19 9.09
CA ASN A 65 -3.07 9.52 10.39
C ASN A 65 -3.07 8.32 11.35
N GLU A 66 -4.02 7.40 11.19
CA GLU A 66 -4.13 6.19 12.01
C GLU A 66 -2.92 5.26 11.83
N LEU A 67 -2.47 5.06 10.58
CA LEU A 67 -1.29 4.27 10.28
C LEU A 67 0.01 5.05 10.48
N LEU A 68 0.10 6.29 9.96
CA LEU A 68 1.32 7.10 10.06
C LEU A 68 1.70 7.47 11.51
N ARG A 69 0.69 7.66 12.38
CA ARG A 69 0.88 8.05 13.79
C ARG A 69 0.54 6.92 14.76
N HIS A 70 0.50 5.68 14.29
CA HIS A 70 0.24 4.52 15.13
C HIS A 70 1.23 4.48 16.32
N SER A 71 0.85 3.90 17.46
CA SER A 71 1.77 3.85 18.62
C SER A 71 2.83 2.75 18.46
N ASP A 72 2.45 1.64 17.85
CA ASP A 72 3.29 0.48 17.60
C ASP A 72 4.39 0.78 16.57
N VAL A 73 5.63 0.37 16.87
CA VAL A 73 6.82 0.63 16.04
C VAL A 73 6.87 -0.30 14.84
N ASP A 74 6.44 -1.56 14.99
CA ASP A 74 6.44 -2.54 13.92
C ASP A 74 5.41 -2.14 12.86
N VAL A 75 4.25 -1.62 13.28
CA VAL A 75 3.26 -1.05 12.35
C VAL A 75 3.85 0.09 11.53
N LYS A 76 4.58 1.03 12.16
CA LYS A 76 5.24 2.12 11.43
C LYS A 76 6.29 1.62 10.45
N LEU A 77 7.06 0.62 10.85
CA LEU A 77 8.10 0.02 10.01
C LEU A 77 7.46 -0.62 8.77
N SER A 78 6.40 -1.41 8.94
CA SER A 78 5.68 -2.02 7.82
C SER A 78 5.03 -0.97 6.91
N VAL A 79 4.44 0.09 7.46
CA VAL A 79 3.90 1.22 6.66
C VAL A 79 5.01 1.90 5.85
N ALA A 80 6.18 2.14 6.46
CA ALA A 80 7.32 2.74 5.76
C ALA A 80 7.85 1.83 4.63
N SER A 81 7.85 0.51 4.83
CA SER A 81 8.21 -0.46 3.79
C SER A 81 7.23 -0.37 2.61
N CYS A 82 5.92 -0.42 2.88
CA CYS A 82 4.89 -0.29 1.84
C CYS A 82 5.00 1.04 1.08
N LEU A 83 5.25 2.16 1.76
CA LEU A 83 5.46 3.47 1.12
C LEU A 83 6.72 3.49 0.23
N THR A 84 7.77 2.80 0.64
CA THR A 84 8.99 2.63 -0.19
C THR A 84 8.69 1.86 -1.47
N GLN A 85 7.87 0.81 -1.38
CA GLN A 85 7.43 0.05 -2.56
C GLN A 85 6.53 0.88 -3.48
N ILE A 86 5.58 1.63 -2.93
CA ILE A 86 4.77 2.57 -3.71
C ILE A 86 5.65 3.58 -4.45
N THR A 87 6.68 4.11 -3.78
CA THR A 87 7.65 5.03 -4.41
C THR A 87 8.43 4.34 -5.54
N ARG A 88 8.84 3.07 -5.37
CA ARG A 88 9.48 2.28 -6.44
C ARG A 88 8.54 2.09 -7.64
N ILE A 89 7.28 1.75 -7.39
CA ILE A 89 6.29 1.45 -8.43
C ILE A 89 5.93 2.69 -9.25
N THR A 90 5.76 3.85 -8.61
CA THR A 90 5.36 5.08 -9.31
C THR A 90 6.53 5.83 -9.93
N ALA A 91 7.77 5.52 -9.56
CA ALA A 91 8.94 6.16 -10.13
C ALA A 91 8.92 6.12 -11.68
N PRO A 92 9.40 7.17 -12.38
CA PRO A 92 10.03 8.38 -11.85
C PRO A 92 9.04 9.42 -11.29
N ASP A 93 7.74 9.16 -11.39
CA ASP A 93 6.70 10.07 -10.91
C ASP A 93 6.48 9.93 -9.40
N ALA A 94 6.26 11.07 -8.74
CA ALA A 94 6.01 11.07 -7.30
C ALA A 94 4.64 10.43 -7.01
N PRO A 95 4.55 9.53 -6.01
CA PRO A 95 3.29 8.88 -5.66
C PRO A 95 2.28 9.83 -4.98
N TYR A 96 2.78 10.93 -4.38
CA TYR A 96 2.00 11.89 -3.61
C TYR A 96 2.51 13.32 -3.85
N ASP A 97 1.72 14.31 -3.41
CA ASP A 97 2.13 15.71 -3.40
C ASP A 97 3.25 16.00 -2.37
N ASP A 98 3.94 17.13 -2.55
CA ASP A 98 5.08 17.54 -1.71
C ASP A 98 4.72 17.65 -0.22
N GLU A 99 3.47 18.01 0.12
CA GLU A 99 3.03 18.14 1.51
C GLU A 99 2.97 16.79 2.22
N ARG A 100 2.58 15.74 1.49
CA ARG A 100 2.52 14.36 2.00
C ARG A 100 3.87 13.67 2.03
N MET A 101 4.85 14.15 1.25
CA MET A 101 6.20 13.60 1.20
C MET A 101 7.22 14.33 2.10
N LYS A 102 6.75 15.22 2.98
CA LYS A 102 7.62 15.95 3.90
C LYS A 102 8.33 15.00 4.87
N VAL A 103 9.64 15.23 5.02
CA VAL A 103 10.54 14.56 5.98
C VAL A 103 10.38 15.17 7.36
#